data_AF-A0A933SIE8-F1
#
_entry.id   AF-A0A933SIE8-F1
#
_cell.length_a   1.000
_cell.length_b   1.000
_cell.length_c   1.000
_cell.angle_alpha   90.00
_cell.angle_beta   90.00
_cell.angle_gamma   90.00
#
_symmetry.space_group_name_H-M   'P 1'
#
loop_
_entity.id
_entity.type
_entity.pdbx_description
1 polymer ?
#
loop_
_entity_poly.entity_id
_entity_poly.type
_entity_poly.pdbx_seq_one_letter_code
_entity_poly.pdbx_strand_id
1 'polypeptide(L)'
;MEPVSIARGVGKDAPNDEADVRKIQGLLNRVRIGPDLQVNGKCDAGTLSAIGNFQRIWFGEDYRIDPNGTTLRRLNGTAKPLTLKSISLTYIRNGGYAIAYSGFVPPASYKVLLYPEGRGQRSYYELPDDALDITKPGLNNAKATVRLKVETTLPGLLKLIEQENAWGGWLPFKAHLVNAANGVVTSSNDMILQCPIKPYAGPIQLAMAQNGPPMYYTGKTTGRYFWPSPFGGKRFFSYGGKFETEMAKRGFDCTTYVGTVLGLNPLAGQMAGDGLDLANLAGAEIVRYEYAPGQTKEMESINSKTLKEFFSKNAEGAYIVWSAGHVMLVRDAVVHEFSIPDGLPGYYQRKVADRPWQSGTTYSVRKLPISLA
;
A
#
# COMPACT_ATOMS: atom_id res chain seq x y z
N MET A 1 19.41 -13.97 21.70
CA MET A 1 19.41 -15.28 22.37
C MET A 1 20.57 -16.07 21.82
N GLU A 2 21.40 -16.58 22.72
CA GLU A 2 22.57 -17.37 22.33
C GLU A 2 22.15 -18.75 21.79
N PRO A 3 22.83 -19.26 20.76
CA PRO A 3 22.63 -20.64 20.30
C PRO A 3 22.86 -21.63 21.44
N VAL A 4 22.01 -22.65 21.52
CA VAL A 4 22.16 -23.75 22.48
C VAL A 4 23.29 -24.67 22.02
N SER A 5 24.22 -24.99 22.93
CA SER A 5 25.23 -26.03 22.73
C SER A 5 25.00 -27.20 23.69
N ILE A 6 25.28 -28.41 23.22
CA ILE A 6 25.28 -29.66 24.00
C ILE A 6 26.68 -30.26 23.98
N ALA A 7 27.09 -30.88 25.09
CA ALA A 7 28.38 -31.55 25.21
C ALA A 7 28.34 -32.97 24.60
N ARG A 8 27.22 -33.68 24.75
CA ARG A 8 27.03 -35.04 24.21
C ARG A 8 25.71 -35.16 23.44
N GLY A 9 25.58 -36.24 22.69
CA GLY A 9 24.37 -36.51 21.91
C GLY A 9 23.13 -36.70 22.80
N VAL A 10 21.98 -36.23 22.30
CA VAL A 10 20.65 -36.37 22.92
C VAL A 10 19.72 -37.08 21.94
N GLY A 11 18.99 -38.09 22.40
CA GLY A 11 18.04 -38.86 21.61
C GLY A 11 18.33 -40.36 21.61
N LYS A 12 17.91 -41.03 20.55
CA LYS A 12 18.07 -42.47 20.36
C LYS A 12 19.56 -42.85 20.32
N ASP A 13 19.93 -43.90 21.05
CA ASP A 13 21.28 -44.46 21.12
C ASP A 13 22.38 -43.44 21.49
N ALA A 14 22.01 -42.40 22.24
CA ALA A 14 22.91 -41.34 22.69
C ALA A 14 23.11 -41.37 24.22
N PRO A 15 24.18 -40.74 24.76
CA PRO A 15 24.44 -40.71 26.21
C PRO A 15 23.32 -40.07 27.03
N ASN A 16 22.57 -39.12 26.45
CA ASN A 16 21.44 -38.45 27.10
C ASN A 16 21.80 -37.80 28.45
N ASP A 17 22.94 -37.11 28.51
CA ASP A 17 23.33 -36.34 29.69
C ASP A 17 22.22 -35.37 30.11
N GLU A 18 21.80 -35.42 31.38
CA GLU A 18 20.60 -34.73 31.87
C GLU A 18 20.57 -33.24 31.51
N ALA A 19 21.69 -32.54 31.68
CA ALA A 19 21.82 -31.12 31.38
C ALA A 19 21.61 -30.81 29.89
N ASP A 20 22.09 -31.66 28.98
CA ASP A 20 21.92 -31.48 27.54
C ASP A 20 20.49 -31.82 27.11
N VAL A 21 19.88 -32.84 27.70
CA VAL A 21 18.46 -33.16 27.48
C VAL A 21 17.56 -31.99 27.87
N ARG A 22 17.79 -31.34 29.02
CA ARG A 22 17.02 -30.15 29.44
C ARG A 22 17.11 -29.02 28.42
N LYS A 23 18.32 -28.77 27.89
CA LYS A 23 18.52 -27.75 26.84
C LYS A 23 17.72 -28.07 25.57
N ILE A 24 17.75 -29.34 25.13
CA ILE A 24 17.03 -29.79 23.94
C ILE A 24 15.52 -29.74 24.13
N GLN A 25 15.00 -30.19 25.27
CA GLN A 25 13.56 -30.09 25.60
C GLN A 25 13.10 -28.62 25.58
N GLY A 26 13.85 -27.71 26.18
CA GLY A 26 13.56 -26.28 26.14
C GLY A 26 13.58 -25.70 24.72
N LEU A 27 14.49 -26.17 23.86
CA LEU A 27 14.58 -25.74 22.47
C LEU A 27 13.43 -26.29 21.61
N LEU A 28 13.03 -27.56 21.82
CA LEU A 28 11.89 -28.21 21.16
C LEU A 28 10.56 -27.52 21.52
N ASN A 29 10.36 -27.19 22.80
CA ASN A 29 9.19 -26.43 23.23
C ASN A 29 9.11 -25.07 22.54
N ARG A 30 10.26 -24.40 22.33
CA ARG A 30 10.30 -23.11 21.66
C ARG A 30 9.92 -23.18 20.19
N VAL A 31 10.35 -24.23 19.47
CA VAL A 31 10.00 -24.41 18.04
C VAL A 31 8.62 -25.02 17.82
N ARG A 32 7.93 -25.42 18.91
CA ARG A 32 6.52 -25.85 18.94
C ARG A 32 6.19 -26.98 17.96
N ILE A 33 6.95 -28.07 17.99
CA ILE A 33 6.79 -29.21 17.05
C ILE A 33 5.90 -30.35 17.60
N GLY A 34 5.09 -30.03 18.60
CA GLY A 34 4.16 -30.94 19.22
C GLY A 34 3.68 -30.39 20.56
N PRO A 35 3.13 -31.26 21.44
CA PRO A 35 2.80 -30.91 22.80
C PRO A 35 4.03 -30.39 23.56
N ASP A 36 3.80 -29.49 24.52
CA ASP A 36 4.86 -28.96 25.37
C ASP A 36 5.47 -30.08 26.23
N LEU A 37 6.78 -30.26 26.10
CA LEU A 37 7.56 -31.23 26.87
C LEU A 37 7.83 -30.71 28.28
N GLN A 38 7.87 -31.63 29.25
CA GLN A 38 8.42 -31.32 30.56
C GLN A 38 9.94 -31.18 30.46
N VAL A 39 10.51 -30.05 30.89
CA VAL A 39 11.97 -29.83 30.88
C VAL A 39 12.62 -30.48 32.11
N ASN A 40 12.68 -31.81 32.11
CA ASN A 40 13.08 -32.64 33.26
C ASN A 40 14.44 -33.35 33.07
N GLY A 41 15.06 -33.25 31.88
CA GLY A 41 16.34 -33.89 31.59
C GLY A 41 16.28 -35.38 31.30
N LYS A 42 15.08 -35.96 31.19
CA LYS A 42 14.86 -37.35 30.80
C LYS A 42 14.51 -37.43 29.32
N CYS A 43 15.29 -38.17 28.53
CA CYS A 43 15.02 -38.40 27.12
C CYS A 43 13.95 -39.50 26.95
N ASP A 44 12.71 -39.15 27.29
CA ASP A 44 11.55 -40.04 27.24
C ASP A 44 10.93 -40.16 25.83
N ALA A 45 9.88 -40.96 25.70
CA ALA A 45 9.17 -41.15 24.44
C ALA A 45 8.63 -39.84 23.84
N GLY A 46 8.21 -38.89 24.68
CA GLY A 46 7.78 -37.55 24.25
C GLY A 46 8.92 -36.75 23.65
N THR A 47 10.07 -36.74 24.31
CA THR A 47 11.30 -36.10 23.82
C THR A 47 11.75 -36.71 22.49
N LEU A 48 11.81 -38.05 22.39
CA LEU A 48 12.15 -38.74 21.15
C LEU A 48 11.17 -38.40 20.03
N SER A 49 9.85 -38.45 20.29
CA SER A 49 8.84 -38.10 19.31
C SER A 49 9.00 -36.66 18.80
N ALA A 50 9.30 -35.71 19.68
CA ALA A 50 9.51 -34.32 19.29
C ALA A 50 10.78 -34.15 18.43
N ILE A 51 11.86 -34.87 18.73
CA ILE A 51 13.07 -34.89 17.88
C ILE A 51 12.74 -35.43 16.49
N GLY A 52 12.07 -36.59 16.40
CA GLY A 52 11.66 -37.18 15.12
C GLY A 52 10.74 -36.25 14.32
N ASN A 53 9.74 -35.66 14.97
CA ASN A 53 8.86 -34.69 14.32
C ASN A 53 9.64 -33.48 13.77
N PHE A 54 10.64 -32.96 14.51
CA PHE A 54 11.49 -31.86 14.01
C PHE A 54 12.28 -32.32 12.78
N GLN A 55 12.90 -33.51 12.84
CA GLN A 55 13.72 -34.04 11.77
C GLN A 55 12.90 -34.30 10.50
N ARG A 56 11.69 -34.86 10.62
CA ARG A 56 10.78 -35.16 9.50
C ARG A 56 10.51 -33.95 8.60
N ILE A 57 10.46 -32.75 9.18
CA ILE A 57 10.26 -31.50 8.42
C ILE A 57 11.39 -31.28 7.42
N TRP A 58 12.58 -31.79 7.73
CA TRP A 58 13.85 -31.40 7.15
C TRP A 58 14.55 -32.50 6.36
N PHE A 59 14.42 -33.76 6.81
CA PHE A 59 15.05 -34.98 6.27
C PHE A 59 14.43 -36.22 6.98
N GLY A 60 15.07 -37.39 6.88
CA GLY A 60 14.63 -38.61 7.58
C GLY A 60 14.80 -38.56 9.10
N GLU A 61 14.15 -39.47 9.82
CA GLU A 61 14.16 -39.49 11.28
C GLU A 61 15.16 -40.51 11.82
N ASP A 62 16.21 -40.03 12.50
CA ASP A 62 17.12 -40.88 13.27
C ASP A 62 16.91 -40.74 14.79
N TYR A 63 16.04 -39.79 15.20
CA TYR A 63 15.69 -39.49 16.58
C TYR A 63 16.87 -39.06 17.45
N ARG A 64 17.95 -38.53 16.84
CA ARG A 64 19.20 -38.17 17.50
C ARG A 64 19.69 -36.75 17.16
N ILE A 65 20.22 -36.08 18.17
CA ILE A 65 20.81 -34.74 18.07
C ILE A 65 22.24 -34.81 18.57
N ASP A 66 23.20 -34.74 17.65
CA ASP A 66 24.62 -34.71 17.99
C ASP A 66 25.15 -33.29 18.23
N PRO A 67 26.20 -33.13 19.07
CA PRO A 67 26.95 -31.89 19.17
C PRO A 67 27.41 -31.43 17.79
N ASN A 68 27.19 -30.14 17.47
CA ASN A 68 27.50 -29.54 16.16
C ASN A 68 26.77 -30.18 14.95
N GLY A 69 25.85 -31.12 15.20
CA GLY A 69 25.09 -31.82 14.17
C GLY A 69 24.11 -30.92 13.43
N THR A 70 23.63 -31.41 12.28
CA THR A 70 22.67 -30.67 11.45
C THR A 70 21.36 -30.42 12.20
N THR A 71 20.82 -31.39 12.94
CA THR A 71 19.58 -31.23 13.72
C THR A 71 19.69 -30.07 14.72
N LEU A 72 20.77 -30.02 15.51
CA LEU A 72 21.00 -28.95 16.49
C LEU A 72 21.14 -27.58 15.82
N ARG A 73 21.89 -27.50 14.72
CA ARG A 73 22.06 -26.25 13.96
C ARG A 73 20.73 -25.72 13.45
N ARG A 74 19.85 -26.58 12.91
CA ARG A 74 18.53 -26.19 12.40
C ARG A 74 17.56 -25.83 13.53
N LEU A 75 17.60 -26.54 14.66
CA LEU A 75 16.82 -26.18 15.86
C LEU A 75 17.19 -24.78 16.38
N ASN A 76 18.49 -24.53 16.56
CA ASN A 76 18.99 -23.22 16.95
C ASN A 76 18.61 -22.12 15.95
N GLY A 77 18.71 -22.42 14.65
CA GLY A 77 18.28 -21.51 13.60
C GLY A 77 16.80 -21.16 13.71
N THR A 78 15.93 -22.16 13.84
CA THR A 78 14.47 -22.00 13.91
C THR A 78 14.03 -21.22 15.16
N ALA A 79 14.69 -21.47 16.29
CA ALA A 79 14.42 -20.77 17.55
C ALA A 79 14.96 -19.33 17.57
N LYS A 80 15.90 -18.99 16.68
CA LYS A 80 16.48 -17.65 16.60
C LYS A 80 15.45 -16.67 16.03
N PRO A 81 15.23 -15.51 16.66
CA PRO A 81 14.39 -14.45 16.12
C PRO A 81 14.68 -14.14 14.66
N LEU A 82 13.60 -14.01 13.88
CA LEU A 82 13.66 -13.41 12.57
C LEU A 82 14.22 -11.99 12.67
N THR A 83 14.72 -11.46 11.56
CA THR A 83 15.06 -10.04 11.47
C THR A 83 14.27 -9.44 10.32
N LEU A 84 13.36 -8.53 10.65
CA LEU A 84 12.62 -7.77 9.66
C LEU A 84 13.50 -6.59 9.24
N LYS A 85 14.02 -6.67 8.02
CA LYS A 85 15.07 -5.77 7.50
C LYS A 85 14.50 -4.48 6.95
N SER A 86 13.39 -4.56 6.23
CA SER A 86 12.71 -3.38 5.69
C SER A 86 11.28 -3.70 5.26
N ILE A 87 10.43 -2.68 5.33
CA ILE A 87 9.17 -2.63 4.58
C ILE A 87 9.25 -1.38 3.72
N SER A 88 9.40 -1.54 2.41
CA SER A 88 9.76 -0.46 1.51
C SER A 88 8.66 -0.21 0.47
N LEU A 89 8.32 1.06 0.27
CA LEU A 89 7.42 1.49 -0.79
C LEU A 89 8.04 1.24 -2.17
N THR A 90 7.28 0.61 -3.06
CA THR A 90 7.67 0.30 -4.45
C THR A 90 6.58 0.76 -5.41
N TYR A 91 6.79 0.55 -6.71
CA TYR A 91 5.75 0.80 -7.70
C TYR A 91 4.51 -0.06 -7.43
N ILE A 92 3.31 0.52 -7.52
CA ILE A 92 2.02 -0.17 -7.33
C ILE A 92 1.92 -1.36 -8.29
N ARG A 93 2.32 -1.20 -9.55
CA ARG A 93 2.39 -2.30 -10.54
C ARG A 93 3.29 -3.48 -10.12
N ASN A 94 4.21 -3.26 -9.19
CA ASN A 94 5.12 -4.26 -8.64
C ASN A 94 4.71 -4.69 -7.21
N GLY A 95 3.48 -4.39 -6.80
CA GLY A 95 2.97 -4.73 -5.47
C GLY A 95 2.80 -3.59 -4.49
N GLY A 96 3.26 -2.38 -4.81
CA GLY A 96 3.20 -1.22 -3.92
C GLY A 96 4.16 -1.28 -2.73
N TYR A 97 4.44 -2.46 -2.19
CA TYR A 97 5.39 -2.67 -1.09
C TYR A 97 6.26 -3.92 -1.30
N ALA A 98 7.48 -3.87 -0.77
CA ALA A 98 8.40 -4.99 -0.68
C ALA A 98 8.83 -5.17 0.78
N ILE A 99 8.73 -6.40 1.27
CA ILE A 99 9.07 -6.77 2.64
C ILE A 99 10.32 -7.64 2.59
N ALA A 100 11.37 -7.20 3.27
CA ALA A 100 12.60 -7.95 3.36
C ALA A 100 12.82 -8.43 4.79
N TYR A 101 13.16 -9.70 4.93
CA TYR A 101 13.48 -10.30 6.22
C TYR A 101 14.57 -11.37 6.06
N SER A 102 15.21 -11.72 7.17
CA SER A 102 16.19 -12.81 7.23
C SER A 102 15.93 -13.66 8.47
N GLY A 103 16.42 -14.90 8.44
CA GLY A 103 16.31 -15.83 9.54
C GLY A 103 16.20 -17.24 9.00
N PHE A 104 15.81 -18.15 9.87
CA PHE A 104 15.65 -19.55 9.51
C PHE A 104 14.17 -19.89 9.45
N VAL A 105 13.69 -20.23 8.25
CA VAL A 105 12.30 -20.63 8.02
C VAL A 105 12.33 -22.10 7.62
N PRO A 106 11.75 -23.00 8.43
CA PRO A 106 11.63 -24.38 8.01
C PRO A 106 10.90 -24.53 6.68
N PRO A 107 11.12 -25.66 5.97
CA PRO A 107 10.32 -26.02 4.80
C PRO A 107 8.86 -26.24 5.21
N ALA A 108 8.07 -26.84 4.32
CA ALA A 108 6.62 -27.04 4.45
C ALA A 108 6.13 -27.20 5.91
N SER A 109 4.97 -26.57 6.24
CA SER A 109 4.29 -26.50 7.55
C SER A 109 4.53 -25.23 8.38
N TYR A 110 5.61 -24.50 8.13
CA TYR A 110 5.85 -23.20 8.78
C TYR A 110 5.44 -22.04 7.89
N LYS A 111 4.96 -20.96 8.53
CA LYS A 111 4.66 -19.70 7.85
C LYS A 111 5.37 -18.54 8.51
N VAL A 112 5.69 -17.53 7.72
CA VAL A 112 6.09 -16.21 8.21
C VAL A 112 4.92 -15.26 7.99
N LEU A 113 4.30 -14.82 9.08
CA LEU A 113 3.16 -13.92 9.04
C LEU A 113 3.59 -12.53 9.47
N LEU A 114 3.24 -11.51 8.69
CA LEU A 114 3.45 -10.10 8.99
C LEU A 114 2.18 -9.53 9.62
N TYR A 115 2.30 -8.91 10.80
CA TYR A 115 1.17 -8.36 11.53
C TYR A 115 1.52 -7.03 12.21
N PRO A 116 0.60 -6.04 12.28
CA PRO A 116 0.86 -4.78 12.96
C PRO A 116 0.93 -4.97 14.49
N GLU A 117 1.82 -4.23 15.13
CA GLU A 117 1.87 -4.15 16.59
C GLU A 117 0.92 -3.02 17.05
N GLY A 118 -0.32 -3.38 17.40
CA GLY A 118 -1.43 -2.42 17.61
C GLY A 118 -2.38 -2.76 18.76
N ARG A 119 -2.53 -1.78 19.68
CA ARG A 119 -3.51 -1.45 20.76
C ARG A 119 -4.38 -2.49 21.48
N GLY A 120 -4.28 -3.78 21.22
CA GLY A 120 -4.87 -4.81 22.07
C GLY A 120 -3.77 -5.74 22.57
N GLN A 121 -3.64 -5.91 23.89
CA GLN A 121 -2.93 -7.05 24.46
C GLN A 121 -3.62 -8.33 23.98
N ARG A 122 -3.24 -8.82 22.80
CA ARG A 122 -3.64 -10.14 22.34
C ARG A 122 -2.62 -11.14 22.86
N SER A 123 -3.12 -12.32 23.22
CA SER A 123 -2.29 -13.44 23.65
C SER A 123 -1.17 -13.64 22.62
N TYR A 124 0.08 -13.60 23.08
CA TYR A 124 1.29 -13.76 22.26
C TYR A 124 1.31 -15.09 21.47
N TYR A 125 0.39 -16.00 21.79
CA TYR A 125 0.38 -17.38 21.32
C TYR A 125 -0.45 -17.62 20.06
N GLU A 126 -1.35 -16.70 19.67
CA GLU A 126 -2.22 -16.88 18.49
C GLU A 126 -2.26 -15.60 17.65
N LEU A 127 -1.92 -15.73 16.37
CA LEU A 127 -2.09 -14.64 15.40
C LEU A 127 -3.47 -14.73 14.76
N PRO A 128 -4.12 -13.58 14.49
CA PRO A 128 -5.43 -13.57 13.84
C PRO A 128 -5.34 -14.01 12.38
N ASP A 129 -6.47 -14.51 11.87
CA ASP A 129 -6.63 -15.04 10.50
C ASP A 129 -6.35 -13.99 9.40
N ASP A 130 -6.29 -12.71 9.74
CA ASP A 130 -6.02 -11.61 8.81
C ASP A 130 -4.54 -11.22 8.71
N ALA A 131 -3.64 -11.92 9.41
CA ALA A 131 -2.21 -11.71 9.26
C ALA A 131 -1.72 -12.01 7.82
N LEU A 132 -0.72 -11.25 7.38
CA LEU A 132 -0.25 -11.31 6.00
C LEU A 132 0.82 -12.39 5.83
N ASP A 133 0.54 -13.43 5.05
CA ASP A 133 1.52 -14.47 4.73
C ASP A 133 2.62 -13.94 3.78
N ILE A 134 3.85 -13.90 4.28
CA ILE A 134 5.06 -13.50 3.55
C ILE A 134 6.08 -14.65 3.47
N THR A 135 5.63 -15.89 3.58
CA THR A 135 6.49 -17.06 3.72
C THR A 135 7.37 -17.27 2.48
N LYS A 136 8.68 -17.37 2.72
CA LYS A 136 9.66 -17.96 1.81
C LYS A 136 10.15 -19.28 2.43
N PRO A 137 9.58 -20.44 2.05
CA PRO A 137 9.94 -21.73 2.64
C PRO A 137 11.43 -22.06 2.44
N GLY A 138 12.04 -22.69 3.46
CA GLY A 138 13.44 -23.15 3.39
C GLY A 138 14.48 -22.03 3.44
N LEU A 139 14.12 -20.83 3.92
CA LEU A 139 15.08 -19.74 4.11
C LEU A 139 16.12 -20.12 5.17
N ASN A 140 17.41 -20.09 4.82
CA ASN A 140 18.50 -20.43 5.74
C ASN A 140 19.41 -19.22 6.00
N ASN A 141 18.98 -18.32 6.87
CA ASN A 141 19.65 -17.05 7.25
C ASN A 141 19.92 -16.05 6.11
N ALA A 142 19.66 -16.42 4.86
CA ALA A 142 19.70 -15.51 3.72
C ALA A 142 18.60 -14.43 3.83
N LYS A 143 18.79 -13.33 3.11
CA LYS A 143 17.76 -12.30 2.95
C LYS A 143 16.70 -12.79 1.96
N ALA A 144 15.45 -12.85 2.40
CA ALA A 144 14.29 -12.93 1.52
C ALA A 144 13.77 -11.52 1.23
N THR A 145 13.31 -11.29 0.00
CA THR A 145 12.52 -10.09 -0.36
C THR A 145 11.23 -10.56 -1.01
N VAL A 146 10.10 -10.26 -0.37
CA VAL A 146 8.77 -10.57 -0.86
C VAL A 146 8.16 -9.28 -1.40
N ARG A 147 7.95 -9.23 -2.71
CA ARG A 147 7.13 -8.18 -3.32
C ARG A 147 5.68 -8.59 -3.18
N LEU A 148 4.86 -7.68 -2.67
CA LEU A 148 3.43 -7.95 -2.60
C LEU A 148 2.87 -8.08 -4.02
N LYS A 149 1.78 -8.83 -4.18
CA LYS A 149 1.08 -8.96 -5.45
C LYS A 149 -0.21 -8.17 -5.34
N VAL A 150 -0.50 -7.41 -6.39
CA VAL A 150 -1.67 -6.52 -6.42
C VAL A 150 -2.97 -7.30 -6.23
N GLU A 151 -3.02 -8.51 -6.74
CA GLU A 151 -4.22 -9.36 -6.78
C GLU A 151 -4.38 -10.21 -5.52
N THR A 152 -3.32 -10.44 -4.74
CA THR A 152 -3.37 -11.41 -3.63
C THR A 152 -2.91 -10.83 -2.29
N THR A 153 -1.66 -10.37 -2.17
CA THR A 153 -1.09 -10.02 -0.87
C THR A 153 -1.15 -8.53 -0.54
N LEU A 154 -1.14 -7.64 -1.53
CA LEU A 154 -1.31 -6.20 -1.30
C LEU A 154 -2.68 -5.86 -0.65
N PRO A 155 -3.82 -6.42 -1.08
CA PRO A 155 -5.10 -6.17 -0.43
C PRO A 155 -5.11 -6.55 1.06
N GLY A 156 -4.39 -7.62 1.44
CA GLY A 156 -4.22 -8.02 2.83
C GLY A 156 -3.50 -6.96 3.66
N LEU A 157 -2.39 -6.39 3.15
CA LEU A 157 -1.69 -5.29 3.82
C LEU A 157 -2.60 -4.05 3.98
N LEU A 158 -3.32 -3.68 2.91
CA LEU A 158 -4.22 -2.52 2.93
C LEU A 158 -5.39 -2.70 3.91
N LYS A 159 -5.88 -3.94 4.08
CA LYS A 159 -6.88 -4.29 5.09
C LYS A 159 -6.33 -4.09 6.52
N LEU A 160 -5.10 -4.54 6.79
CA LEU A 160 -4.46 -4.35 8.10
C LEU A 160 -4.32 -2.85 8.43
N ILE A 161 -3.93 -2.02 7.45
CA ILE A 161 -3.84 -0.56 7.63
C ILE A 161 -5.20 0.07 7.94
N GLU A 162 -6.27 -0.39 7.27
CA GLU A 162 -7.64 0.06 7.53
C GLU A 162 -8.10 -0.32 8.95
N GLN A 163 -7.87 -1.56 9.37
CA GLN A 163 -8.28 -2.07 10.68
C GLN A 163 -7.61 -1.30 11.82
N GLU A 164 -6.34 -0.93 11.64
CA GLU A 164 -5.59 -0.11 12.59
C GLU A 164 -5.84 1.41 12.43
N ASN A 165 -6.67 1.82 11.46
CA ASN A 165 -6.94 3.21 11.12
C ASN A 165 -5.65 4.04 10.92
N ALA A 166 -4.63 3.45 10.28
CA ALA A 166 -3.27 4.01 10.20
C ALA A 166 -2.98 4.75 8.89
N TRP A 167 -4.01 5.08 8.09
CA TRP A 167 -3.85 5.75 6.79
C TRP A 167 -3.08 7.07 6.88
N GLY A 168 -2.06 7.23 6.03
CA GLY A 168 -1.20 8.42 5.97
C GLY A 168 -0.31 8.61 7.21
N GLY A 169 -0.25 7.62 8.09
CA GLY A 169 0.59 7.60 9.28
C GLY A 169 1.69 6.55 9.20
N TRP A 170 2.11 6.10 10.37
CA TRP A 170 3.16 5.11 10.57
C TRP A 170 2.59 3.95 11.36
N LEU A 171 2.83 2.71 10.91
CA LEU A 171 2.31 1.50 11.55
C LEU A 171 3.47 0.54 11.81
N PRO A 172 3.81 0.22 13.07
CA PRO A 172 4.83 -0.79 13.36
C PRO A 172 4.32 -2.19 13.03
N PHE A 173 5.20 -3.02 12.49
CA PHE A 173 4.94 -4.42 12.16
C PHE A 173 6.04 -5.33 12.71
N LYS A 174 5.66 -6.57 13.02
CA LYS A 174 6.57 -7.69 13.22
C LYS A 174 6.28 -8.81 12.21
N ALA A 175 7.33 -9.55 11.89
CA ALA A 175 7.23 -10.84 11.24
C ALA A 175 7.32 -11.94 12.30
N HIS A 176 6.35 -12.84 12.29
CA HIS A 176 6.25 -13.97 13.20
C HIS A 176 6.45 -15.27 12.43
N LEU A 177 7.35 -16.11 12.91
CA LEU A 177 7.41 -17.50 12.48
C LEU A 177 6.35 -18.28 13.26
N VAL A 178 5.41 -18.90 12.55
CA VAL A 178 4.39 -19.78 13.14
C VAL A 178 4.52 -21.19 12.61
N ASN A 179 4.19 -22.17 13.45
CA ASN A 179 4.10 -23.57 13.07
C ASN A 179 2.76 -23.87 12.36
N ALA A 180 2.52 -25.13 12.02
CA ALA A 180 1.27 -25.57 11.36
C ALA A 180 0.01 -25.39 12.21
N ALA A 181 0.15 -25.30 13.53
CA ALA A 181 -0.93 -25.06 14.47
C ALA A 181 -1.12 -23.55 14.79
N ASN A 182 -0.52 -22.66 13.98
CA ASN A 182 -0.50 -21.20 14.16
C ASN A 182 0.14 -20.70 15.47
N GLY A 183 0.84 -21.58 16.21
CA GLY A 183 1.59 -21.21 17.39
C GLY A 183 2.83 -20.41 17.02
N VAL A 184 2.99 -19.25 17.65
CA VAL A 184 4.17 -18.38 17.46
C VAL A 184 5.42 -19.04 18.02
N VAL A 185 6.42 -19.24 17.16
CA VAL A 185 7.74 -19.77 17.50
C VAL A 185 8.70 -18.66 17.86
N THR A 186 8.76 -17.62 17.02
CA THR A 186 9.61 -16.46 17.25
C THR A 186 9.10 -15.26 16.49
N SER A 187 9.51 -14.07 16.92
CA SER A 187 9.08 -12.80 16.34
C SER A 187 10.30 -11.94 16.01
N SER A 188 10.19 -11.12 14.98
CA SER A 188 11.25 -10.19 14.61
C SER A 188 11.34 -8.97 15.52
N ASN A 189 12.36 -8.14 15.28
CA ASN A 189 12.32 -6.72 15.63
C ASN A 189 11.12 -6.02 14.96
N ASP A 190 10.76 -4.85 15.48
CA ASP A 190 9.76 -3.98 14.86
C ASP A 190 10.32 -3.35 13.58
N MET A 191 9.45 -3.14 12.61
CA MET A 191 9.71 -2.31 11.45
C MET A 191 8.52 -1.41 11.19
N ILE A 192 8.80 -0.12 11.01
CA ILE A 192 7.76 0.87 10.77
C ILE A 192 7.44 0.92 9.28
N LEU A 193 6.17 0.73 8.95
CA LEU A 193 5.60 0.99 7.63
C LEU A 193 5.15 2.45 7.54
N GLN A 194 5.58 3.17 6.50
CA GLN A 194 4.89 4.40 6.08
C GLN A 194 3.62 4.03 5.31
N CYS A 195 2.47 4.30 5.90
CA CYS A 195 1.18 3.92 5.34
C CYS A 195 0.82 4.85 4.17
N PRO A 196 0.12 4.33 3.15
CA PRO A 196 -0.43 5.18 2.11
C PRO A 196 -1.53 6.07 2.71
N ILE A 197 -1.79 7.22 2.11
CA ILE A 197 -2.90 8.09 2.53
C ILE A 197 -4.26 7.42 2.28
N LYS A 198 -5.28 7.84 3.05
CA LYS A 198 -6.61 7.22 3.00
C LYS A 198 -7.18 7.30 1.58
N PRO A 199 -7.53 6.15 0.96
CA PRO A 199 -8.03 6.14 -0.40
C PRO A 199 -9.43 6.76 -0.49
N TYR A 200 -9.84 7.10 -1.70
CA TYR A 200 -11.18 7.61 -1.98
C TYR A 200 -12.12 6.45 -2.38
N ALA A 201 -13.26 6.33 -1.69
CA ALA A 201 -14.21 5.23 -1.88
C ALA A 201 -15.47 5.63 -2.67
N GLY A 202 -15.63 6.91 -3.02
CA GLY A 202 -16.80 7.40 -3.74
C GLY A 202 -16.70 7.30 -5.27
N PRO A 203 -17.76 7.65 -6.00
CA PRO A 203 -17.71 7.83 -7.45
C PRO A 203 -16.82 9.03 -7.82
N ILE A 204 -16.20 8.99 -9.00
CA ILE A 204 -15.56 10.17 -9.57
C ILE A 204 -16.68 11.10 -10.04
N GLN A 205 -16.69 12.32 -9.52
CA GLN A 205 -17.66 13.36 -9.80
C GLN A 205 -16.99 14.72 -9.62
N LEU A 206 -17.58 15.79 -10.14
CA LEU A 206 -16.99 17.13 -10.06
C LEU A 206 -16.65 17.55 -8.62
N ALA A 207 -17.57 17.31 -7.68
CA ALA A 207 -17.40 17.68 -6.27
C ALA A 207 -16.75 16.58 -5.40
N MET A 208 -16.03 15.61 -5.97
CA MET A 208 -15.50 14.47 -5.22
C MET A 208 -14.60 14.86 -4.04
N ALA A 209 -13.89 15.98 -4.15
CA ALA A 209 -12.99 16.47 -3.10
C ALA A 209 -13.71 17.04 -1.87
N GLN A 210 -15.03 17.26 -1.96
CA GLN A 210 -15.87 17.62 -0.81
C GLN A 210 -16.36 16.38 -0.05
N ASN A 211 -16.17 15.17 -0.60
CA ASN A 211 -16.63 13.92 -0.01
C ASN A 211 -15.48 13.19 0.72
N GLY A 212 -15.48 13.26 2.04
CA GLY A 212 -14.52 12.54 2.90
C GLY A 212 -13.39 13.44 3.39
N PRO A 213 -12.18 12.88 3.65
CA PRO A 213 -11.07 13.68 4.14
C PRO A 213 -10.71 14.82 3.17
N PRO A 214 -10.14 15.93 3.64
CA PRO A 214 -9.73 17.03 2.77
C PRO A 214 -8.79 16.59 1.66
N MET A 215 -8.95 17.20 0.49
CA MET A 215 -8.02 17.06 -0.62
C MET A 215 -7.34 18.41 -0.88
N TYR A 216 -6.02 18.42 -1.02
CA TYR A 216 -5.16 19.59 -1.11
C TYR A 216 -4.63 19.78 -2.53
N TYR A 217 -4.44 21.03 -2.92
CA TYR A 217 -3.74 21.32 -4.17
C TYR A 217 -2.28 20.91 -4.04
N THR A 218 -1.75 20.14 -4.99
CA THR A 218 -0.40 19.58 -4.88
C THR A 218 0.65 20.32 -5.68
N GLY A 219 0.30 21.39 -6.39
CA GLY A 219 1.24 22.17 -7.21
C GLY A 219 1.52 21.57 -8.60
N LYS A 220 1.96 22.45 -9.52
CA LYS A 220 2.04 22.23 -10.98
C LYS A 220 2.96 21.10 -11.48
N THR A 221 3.83 20.56 -10.65
CA THR A 221 4.83 19.55 -11.06
C THR A 221 4.79 18.30 -10.22
N THR A 222 3.89 18.25 -9.23
CA THR A 222 3.78 17.13 -8.30
C THR A 222 2.36 16.58 -8.24
N GLY A 223 1.56 16.82 -9.29
CA GLY A 223 0.21 16.31 -9.44
C GLY A 223 0.08 14.86 -9.00
N ARG A 224 -0.83 14.62 -8.07
CA ARG A 224 -1.22 13.28 -7.66
C ARG A 224 -2.47 12.89 -8.42
N TYR A 225 -2.57 11.61 -8.75
CA TYR A 225 -3.71 11.08 -9.48
C TYR A 225 -4.21 9.83 -8.78
N PHE A 226 -5.45 9.44 -9.10
CA PHE A 226 -5.92 8.12 -8.74
C PHE A 226 -5.23 7.07 -9.59
N TRP A 227 -4.69 6.04 -8.93
CA TRP A 227 -4.23 4.84 -9.61
C TRP A 227 -5.39 4.27 -10.45
N PRO A 228 -5.17 3.94 -11.74
CA PRO A 228 -6.27 3.65 -12.67
C PRO A 228 -7.11 2.42 -12.28
N SER A 229 -6.50 1.46 -11.61
CA SER A 229 -7.14 0.19 -11.23
C SER A 229 -7.57 0.25 -9.76
N PRO A 230 -8.85 0.45 -9.43
CA PRO A 230 -9.28 0.49 -8.04
C PRO A 230 -9.07 -0.87 -7.35
N PHE A 231 -8.73 -0.84 -6.06
CA PHE A 231 -8.60 -2.04 -5.23
C PHE A 231 -9.75 -2.08 -4.23
N GLY A 232 -10.55 -3.16 -4.25
CA GLY A 232 -11.71 -3.28 -3.34
C GLY A 232 -12.68 -2.10 -3.43
N GLY A 233 -12.89 -1.57 -4.65
CA GLY A 233 -13.75 -0.40 -4.90
C GLY A 233 -13.16 0.96 -4.49
N LYS A 234 -11.91 0.99 -4.02
CA LYS A 234 -11.24 2.20 -3.54
C LYS A 234 -10.20 2.68 -4.55
N ARG A 235 -10.09 4.01 -4.69
CA ARG A 235 -9.11 4.70 -5.54
C ARG A 235 -7.98 5.24 -4.69
N PHE A 236 -6.76 4.84 -5.01
CA PHE A 236 -5.57 5.20 -4.27
C PHE A 236 -4.84 6.35 -4.94
N PHE A 237 -4.40 7.32 -4.15
CA PHE A 237 -3.54 8.40 -4.65
C PHE A 237 -2.15 7.85 -4.96
N SER A 238 -1.59 8.27 -6.08
CA SER A 238 -0.31 7.80 -6.59
C SER A 238 0.53 8.94 -7.15
N TYR A 239 1.85 8.79 -7.01
CA TYR A 239 2.87 9.62 -7.64
C TYR A 239 4.04 8.79 -8.10
N GLY A 240 4.55 9.04 -9.31
CA GLY A 240 5.65 8.25 -9.87
C GLY A 240 5.34 6.75 -9.85
N GLY A 241 4.07 6.36 -9.99
CA GLY A 241 3.59 4.98 -9.91
C GLY A 241 3.70 4.30 -8.54
N LYS A 242 3.95 5.03 -7.44
CA LYS A 242 3.93 4.53 -6.06
C LYS A 242 2.75 5.13 -5.30
N PHE A 243 2.34 4.52 -4.19
CA PHE A 243 1.34 5.13 -3.32
C PHE A 243 1.81 6.47 -2.78
N GLU A 244 0.90 7.44 -2.69
CA GLU A 244 1.13 8.65 -1.90
C GLU A 244 1.02 8.31 -0.40
N THR A 245 1.92 8.87 0.42
CA THR A 245 2.04 8.62 1.86
C THR A 245 2.01 9.91 2.69
N GLU A 246 2.19 11.07 2.06
CA GLU A 246 2.15 12.39 2.68
C GLU A 246 0.73 12.96 2.63
N MET A 247 0.13 13.18 3.81
CA MET A 247 -1.24 13.71 3.89
C MET A 247 -1.39 15.08 3.21
N ALA A 248 -0.36 15.93 3.27
CA ALA A 248 -0.35 17.24 2.60
C ALA A 248 -0.40 17.13 1.07
N LYS A 249 -0.11 15.95 0.51
CA LYS A 249 -0.19 15.65 -0.93
C LYS A 249 -1.41 14.81 -1.28
N ARG A 250 -2.35 14.61 -0.35
CA ARG A 250 -3.66 14.01 -0.63
C ARG A 250 -4.49 14.96 -1.47
N GLY A 251 -4.49 14.84 -2.79
CA GLY A 251 -5.34 15.65 -3.65
C GLY A 251 -4.85 15.64 -5.07
N PHE A 252 -4.90 16.80 -5.73
CA PHE A 252 -4.63 16.95 -7.16
C PHE A 252 -3.97 18.28 -7.43
N ASP A 253 -3.34 18.41 -8.59
CA ASP A 253 -3.19 19.72 -9.23
C ASP A 253 -4.33 19.96 -10.21
N CYS A 254 -4.31 21.09 -10.93
CA CYS A 254 -5.36 21.43 -11.86
C CYS A 254 -5.50 20.38 -12.99
N THR A 255 -4.38 19.89 -13.51
CA THR A 255 -4.33 18.95 -14.65
C THR A 255 -4.80 17.55 -14.25
N THR A 256 -4.29 17.04 -13.13
CA THR A 256 -4.63 15.71 -12.60
C THR A 256 -6.05 15.65 -12.06
N TYR A 257 -6.60 16.73 -11.51
CA TYR A 257 -8.03 16.80 -11.15
C TYR A 257 -8.90 16.67 -12.41
N VAL A 258 -8.67 17.52 -13.40
CA VAL A 258 -9.45 17.53 -14.64
C VAL A 258 -9.32 16.18 -15.36
N GLY A 259 -8.10 15.68 -15.52
CA GLY A 259 -7.87 14.37 -16.12
C GLY A 259 -8.57 13.23 -15.37
N THR A 260 -8.57 13.27 -14.03
CA THR A 260 -9.26 12.26 -13.20
C THR A 260 -10.77 12.30 -13.42
N VAL A 261 -11.38 13.49 -13.43
CA VAL A 261 -12.83 13.65 -13.67
C VAL A 261 -13.22 13.20 -15.07
N LEU A 262 -12.35 13.44 -16.07
CA LEU A 262 -12.55 13.04 -17.45
C LEU A 262 -12.20 11.56 -17.73
N GLY A 263 -11.77 10.80 -16.71
CA GLY A 263 -11.45 9.38 -16.85
C GLY A 263 -10.19 9.10 -17.68
N LEU A 264 -9.27 10.08 -17.78
CA LEU A 264 -8.02 9.90 -18.49
C LEU A 264 -7.07 8.97 -17.71
N ASN A 265 -6.20 8.27 -18.43
CA ASN A 265 -5.25 7.33 -17.85
C ASN A 265 -3.88 8.00 -17.61
N PRO A 266 -3.50 8.27 -16.34
CA PRO A 266 -2.22 8.89 -16.01
C PRO A 266 -1.01 8.03 -16.41
N LEU A 267 -1.16 6.70 -16.47
CA LEU A 267 -0.05 5.80 -16.85
C LEU A 267 0.25 5.80 -18.35
N ALA A 268 -0.71 6.26 -19.16
CA ALA A 268 -0.52 6.49 -20.59
C ALA A 268 0.00 7.89 -20.90
N GLY A 269 0.36 8.68 -19.88
CA GLY A 269 0.83 10.06 -20.05
C GLY A 269 -0.30 11.06 -20.37
N GLN A 270 -1.57 10.65 -20.31
CA GLN A 270 -2.72 11.48 -20.69
C GLN A 270 -2.99 12.67 -19.75
N MET A 271 -2.20 12.83 -18.68
CA MET A 271 -2.28 13.95 -17.74
C MET A 271 -0.95 14.74 -17.64
N ALA A 272 -0.01 14.53 -18.57
CA ALA A 272 1.30 15.20 -18.57
C ALA A 272 1.35 16.48 -19.42
N GLY A 273 0.24 16.83 -20.08
CA GLY A 273 0.14 17.94 -21.03
C GLY A 273 -0.55 19.19 -20.46
N ASP A 274 -0.81 20.13 -21.36
CA ASP A 274 -1.53 21.36 -21.04
C ASP A 274 -3.06 21.20 -21.18
N GLY A 275 -3.79 22.32 -21.08
CA GLY A 275 -5.25 22.30 -21.22
C GLY A 275 -5.74 21.91 -22.63
N LEU A 276 -4.96 22.19 -23.68
CA LEU A 276 -5.28 21.78 -25.05
C LEU A 276 -5.11 20.26 -25.21
N ASP A 277 -4.02 19.70 -24.67
CA ASP A 277 -3.79 18.25 -24.68
C ASP A 277 -4.93 17.50 -23.97
N LEU A 278 -5.30 17.97 -22.77
CA LEU A 278 -6.44 17.41 -22.02
C LEU A 278 -7.74 17.51 -22.79
N ALA A 279 -8.00 18.66 -23.42
CA ALA A 279 -9.22 18.88 -24.20
C ALA A 279 -9.29 17.92 -25.40
N ASN A 280 -8.17 17.75 -26.13
CA ASN A 280 -8.09 16.82 -27.26
C ASN A 280 -8.29 15.37 -26.82
N LEU A 281 -7.63 14.95 -25.74
CA LEU A 281 -7.75 13.60 -25.18
C LEU A 281 -9.16 13.27 -24.68
N ALA A 282 -9.88 14.29 -24.20
CA ALA A 282 -11.26 14.18 -23.77
C ALA A 282 -12.28 14.26 -24.92
N GLY A 283 -11.81 14.39 -26.17
CA GLY A 283 -12.68 14.57 -27.34
C GLY A 283 -13.47 15.88 -27.33
N ALA A 284 -12.94 16.92 -26.68
CA ALA A 284 -13.63 18.20 -26.55
C ALA A 284 -13.66 18.95 -27.89
N GLU A 285 -14.82 19.48 -28.24
CA GLU A 285 -15.08 20.17 -29.50
C GLU A 285 -14.87 21.68 -29.37
N ILE A 286 -14.36 22.29 -30.44
CA ILE A 286 -14.22 23.74 -30.54
C ILE A 286 -15.63 24.37 -30.50
N VAL A 287 -15.81 25.33 -29.60
CA VAL A 287 -17.01 26.18 -29.56
C VAL A 287 -16.73 27.55 -30.14
N ARG A 288 -17.76 28.14 -30.74
CA ARG A 288 -17.71 29.47 -31.37
C ARG A 288 -18.69 30.41 -30.69
N TYR A 289 -18.34 31.69 -30.66
CA TYR A 289 -19.21 32.76 -30.19
C TYR A 289 -19.38 33.82 -31.28
N GLU A 290 -20.55 34.46 -31.30
CA GLU A 290 -20.82 35.58 -32.19
C GLU A 290 -20.22 36.86 -31.59
N TYR A 291 -19.26 37.48 -32.28
CA TYR A 291 -18.59 38.70 -31.83
C TYR A 291 -19.10 39.97 -32.53
N ALA A 292 -19.77 39.79 -33.66
CA ALA A 292 -20.50 40.80 -34.41
C ALA A 292 -21.64 40.11 -35.18
N PRO A 293 -22.70 40.82 -35.61
CA PRO A 293 -23.83 40.22 -36.31
C PRO A 293 -23.41 39.34 -37.49
N GLY A 294 -23.71 38.04 -37.41
CA GLY A 294 -23.37 37.04 -38.43
C GLY A 294 -21.89 36.63 -38.48
N GLN A 295 -21.05 37.12 -37.57
CA GLN A 295 -19.63 36.79 -37.51
C GLN A 295 -19.30 36.01 -36.24
N THR A 296 -18.77 34.80 -36.41
CA THR A 296 -18.36 33.93 -35.30
C THR A 296 -16.85 33.82 -35.18
N LYS A 297 -16.35 33.69 -33.96
CA LYS A 297 -14.95 33.39 -33.66
C LYS A 297 -14.86 32.19 -32.72
N GLU A 298 -13.79 31.42 -32.84
CA GLU A 298 -13.48 30.33 -31.91
C GLU A 298 -13.20 30.88 -30.52
N MET A 299 -13.64 30.15 -29.50
CA MET A 299 -13.39 30.47 -28.09
C MET A 299 -11.96 30.07 -27.70
N GLU A 300 -10.97 30.54 -28.46
CA GLU A 300 -9.55 30.24 -28.29
C GLU A 300 -8.80 31.55 -28.01
N SER A 301 -8.00 31.58 -26.95
CA SER A 301 -7.25 32.77 -26.52
C SER A 301 -8.10 34.04 -26.34
N ILE A 302 -9.30 33.91 -25.76
CA ILE A 302 -10.23 35.01 -25.48
C ILE A 302 -9.96 35.66 -24.11
N ASN A 303 -10.38 36.91 -23.93
CA ASN A 303 -10.30 37.57 -22.62
C ASN A 303 -11.45 37.15 -21.68
N SER A 304 -11.32 37.51 -20.40
CA SER A 304 -12.31 37.15 -19.37
C SER A 304 -13.70 37.78 -19.58
N LYS A 305 -13.81 38.94 -20.23
CA LYS A 305 -15.11 39.57 -20.54
C LYS A 305 -15.89 38.71 -21.52
N THR A 306 -15.28 38.35 -22.64
CA THR A 306 -15.87 37.46 -23.66
C THR A 306 -16.22 36.10 -23.07
N LEU A 307 -15.37 35.56 -22.19
CA LEU A 307 -15.64 34.29 -21.51
C LEU A 307 -16.92 34.35 -20.67
N LYS A 308 -17.11 35.42 -19.88
CA LYS A 308 -18.32 35.63 -19.08
C LYS A 308 -19.56 35.81 -19.96
N GLU A 309 -19.46 36.58 -21.04
CA GLU A 309 -20.56 36.79 -22.00
C GLU A 309 -20.95 35.50 -22.72
N PHE A 310 -19.99 34.62 -23.02
CA PHE A 310 -20.28 33.31 -23.60
C PHE A 310 -21.12 32.47 -22.63
N PHE A 311 -20.69 32.33 -21.37
CA PHE A 311 -21.39 31.51 -20.38
C PHE A 311 -22.69 32.14 -19.87
N SER A 312 -22.91 33.45 -20.01
CA SER A 312 -24.22 34.05 -19.73
C SER A 312 -25.28 33.69 -20.78
N LYS A 313 -24.85 33.39 -22.01
CA LYS A 313 -25.71 32.93 -23.11
C LYS A 313 -25.76 31.40 -23.26
N ASN A 314 -24.70 30.72 -22.85
CA ASN A 314 -24.51 29.28 -22.96
C ASN A 314 -24.28 28.70 -21.57
N ALA A 315 -25.29 28.82 -20.71
CA ALA A 315 -25.16 28.38 -19.32
C ALA A 315 -25.03 26.86 -19.24
N GLU A 316 -25.87 26.12 -19.98
CA GLU A 316 -25.99 24.67 -19.88
C GLU A 316 -24.87 23.91 -20.59
N GLY A 317 -24.47 22.78 -20.01
CA GLY A 317 -23.54 21.83 -20.62
C GLY A 317 -22.23 21.68 -19.85
N ALA A 318 -21.34 20.86 -20.40
CA ALA A 318 -20.02 20.57 -19.85
C ALA A 318 -18.93 21.13 -20.76
N TYR A 319 -17.97 21.84 -20.17
CA TYR A 319 -16.89 22.49 -20.88
C TYR A 319 -15.56 22.29 -20.14
N ILE A 320 -14.47 22.27 -20.90
CA ILE A 320 -13.12 22.43 -20.38
C ILE A 320 -12.66 23.85 -20.69
N VAL A 321 -12.11 24.52 -19.68
CA VAL A 321 -11.59 25.89 -19.80
C VAL A 321 -10.16 25.91 -19.30
N TRP A 322 -9.26 26.52 -20.06
CA TRP A 322 -7.85 26.61 -19.65
C TRP A 322 -7.22 27.96 -20.00
N SER A 323 -6.12 28.25 -19.34
CA SER A 323 -5.15 29.30 -19.66
C SER A 323 -3.74 28.70 -19.66
N ALA A 324 -2.70 29.52 -19.89
CA ALA A 324 -1.30 29.08 -19.97
C ALA A 324 -0.77 28.31 -18.73
N GLY A 325 -1.49 28.30 -17.61
CA GLY A 325 -1.02 27.60 -16.41
C GLY A 325 -2.12 27.11 -15.49
N HIS A 326 -3.35 26.97 -15.98
CA HIS A 326 -4.45 26.47 -15.18
C HIS A 326 -5.53 25.85 -16.08
N VAL A 327 -6.12 24.76 -15.62
CA VAL A 327 -7.20 24.04 -16.32
C VAL A 327 -8.32 23.75 -15.35
N MET A 328 -9.55 23.91 -15.84
CA MET A 328 -10.78 23.88 -15.06
C MET A 328 -11.86 23.16 -15.85
N LEU A 329 -12.86 22.64 -15.14
CA LEU A 329 -14.10 22.18 -15.74
C LEU A 329 -15.18 23.22 -15.48
N VAL A 330 -16.11 23.39 -16.42
CA VAL A 330 -17.31 24.19 -16.22
C VAL A 330 -18.52 23.32 -16.51
N ARG A 331 -19.45 23.25 -15.55
CA ARG A 331 -20.72 22.57 -15.70
C ARG A 331 -21.83 23.56 -15.38
N ASP A 332 -22.76 23.76 -16.32
CA ASP A 332 -23.95 24.60 -16.10
C ASP A 332 -23.58 26.01 -15.56
N ALA A 333 -22.60 26.65 -16.20
CA ALA A 333 -21.97 27.92 -15.82
C ALA A 333 -21.34 27.98 -14.41
N VAL A 334 -21.04 26.82 -13.81
CA VAL A 334 -20.29 26.69 -12.56
C VAL A 334 -18.89 26.15 -12.87
N VAL A 335 -17.87 26.92 -12.51
CA VAL A 335 -16.47 26.50 -12.57
C VAL A 335 -16.20 25.52 -11.43
N HIS A 336 -15.59 24.38 -11.75
CA HIS A 336 -15.05 23.42 -10.82
C HIS A 336 -13.54 23.33 -11.04
N GLU A 337 -12.78 23.68 -10.01
CA GLU A 337 -11.33 23.80 -10.14
C GLU A 337 -10.57 23.31 -8.91
N PHE A 338 -9.35 22.87 -9.16
CA PHE A 338 -8.35 22.60 -8.13
C PHE A 338 -7.26 23.67 -8.22
N SER A 339 -7.30 24.64 -7.31
CA SER A 339 -6.38 25.80 -7.38
C SER A 339 -6.37 26.63 -6.11
N ILE A 340 -5.52 26.29 -5.15
CA ILE A 340 -5.16 27.14 -4.00
C ILE A 340 -3.75 26.76 -3.51
N PRO A 341 -2.97 27.66 -2.89
CA PRO A 341 -1.68 27.31 -2.27
C PRO A 341 -1.76 26.14 -1.26
N ASP A 342 -0.64 25.44 -1.12
CA ASP A 342 -0.47 24.29 -0.21
C ASP A 342 -1.04 24.57 1.20
N GLY A 343 -1.82 23.63 1.74
CA GLY A 343 -2.35 23.66 3.12
C GLY A 343 -3.83 24.01 3.27
N LEU A 344 -4.50 24.44 2.20
CA LEU A 344 -5.96 24.62 2.16
C LEU A 344 -6.63 23.58 1.26
N PRO A 345 -7.92 23.24 1.47
CA PRO A 345 -8.67 22.41 0.54
C PRO A 345 -8.53 22.96 -0.88
N GLY A 346 -8.08 22.14 -1.83
CA GLY A 346 -7.73 22.63 -3.16
C GLY A 346 -8.93 22.86 -4.07
N TYR A 347 -10.08 22.25 -3.74
CA TYR A 347 -11.27 22.25 -4.57
C TYR A 347 -12.19 23.46 -4.33
N TYR A 348 -12.59 24.10 -5.42
CA TYR A 348 -13.55 25.21 -5.42
C TYR A 348 -14.61 25.04 -6.50
N GLN A 349 -15.80 25.51 -6.16
CA GLN A 349 -16.86 25.73 -7.13
C GLN A 349 -17.38 27.17 -7.05
N ARG A 350 -17.51 27.84 -8.20
CA ARG A 350 -18.01 29.21 -8.29
C ARG A 350 -18.72 29.41 -9.61
N LYS A 351 -19.76 30.27 -9.66
CA LYS A 351 -20.32 30.67 -10.95
C LYS A 351 -19.25 31.36 -11.79
N VAL A 352 -19.29 31.16 -13.10
CA VAL A 352 -18.37 31.80 -14.06
C VAL A 352 -18.40 33.33 -13.90
N ALA A 353 -19.58 33.92 -13.64
CA ALA A 353 -19.75 35.36 -13.44
C ALA A 353 -18.98 35.89 -12.22
N ASP A 354 -18.94 35.11 -11.14
CA ASP A 354 -18.42 35.50 -9.82
C ASP A 354 -16.95 35.13 -9.63
N ARG A 355 -16.40 34.24 -10.48
CA ARG A 355 -14.98 33.86 -10.41
C ARG A 355 -14.09 35.07 -10.74
N PRO A 356 -13.02 35.32 -9.95
CA PRO A 356 -12.07 36.39 -10.23
C PRO A 356 -11.10 36.00 -11.35
N TRP A 357 -11.52 36.20 -12.60
CA TRP A 357 -10.67 35.95 -13.77
C TRP A 357 -9.53 36.98 -13.85
N GLN A 358 -8.30 36.51 -14.08
CA GLN A 358 -7.12 37.37 -14.08
C GLN A 358 -7.12 38.30 -15.30
N SER A 359 -6.96 39.61 -15.05
CA SER A 359 -6.83 40.60 -16.12
C SER A 359 -5.56 40.33 -16.96
N GLY A 360 -5.64 40.52 -18.27
CA GLY A 360 -4.55 40.27 -19.22
C GLY A 360 -4.26 38.78 -19.50
N THR A 361 -4.97 37.85 -18.84
CA THR A 361 -4.90 36.42 -19.17
C THR A 361 -5.89 36.07 -20.26
N THR A 362 -5.46 35.25 -21.21
CA THR A 362 -6.32 34.66 -22.24
C THR A 362 -6.76 33.26 -21.82
N TYR A 363 -7.96 32.88 -22.26
CA TYR A 363 -8.62 31.63 -21.95
C TYR A 363 -9.09 30.95 -23.23
N SER A 364 -9.13 29.64 -23.19
CA SER A 364 -9.73 28.81 -24.24
C SER A 364 -10.86 27.97 -23.65
N VAL A 365 -11.89 27.70 -24.46
CA VAL A 365 -13.08 26.95 -24.07
C VAL A 365 -13.40 25.92 -25.13
N ARG A 366 -13.63 24.68 -24.69
CA ARG A 366 -14.15 23.61 -25.54
C ARG A 366 -15.29 22.88 -24.86
N LYS A 367 -16.23 22.37 -25.66
CA LYS A 367 -17.38 21.61 -25.16
C LYS A 367 -17.01 20.15 -25.04
N LEU A 368 -17.31 19.54 -23.91
CA LEU A 368 -17.07 18.13 -23.68
C LEU A 368 -18.21 17.29 -24.27
N PRO A 369 -17.92 16.14 -24.90
CA PRO A 369 -18.95 15.26 -25.47
C PRO A 369 -19.71 14.46 -24.40
N ILE A 370 -19.18 14.42 -23.18
CA ILE A 370 -19.72 13.65 -22.06
C ILE A 370 -20.57 14.50 -21.12
N SER A 371 -21.60 13.89 -20.53
CA SER A 371 -22.22 14.45 -19.33
C SER A 371 -21.26 14.25 -18.14
N LEU A 372 -20.85 15.34 -17.51
CA LEU A 372 -20.14 15.28 -16.24
C LEU A 372 -21.16 14.98 -15.13
N ALA A 373 -20.89 13.94 -14.35
CA ALA A 373 -21.70 13.54 -13.20
C ALA A 373 -21.35 14.33 -11.92
#